data_AF-A0A939DFA0-F1
#
_entry.id   AF-A0A939DFA0-F1
#
_cell.length_a   1.000
_cell.length_b   1.000
_cell.length_c   1.000
_cell.angle_alpha   90.00
_cell.angle_beta   90.00
_cell.angle_gamma   90.00
#
_symmetry.space_group_name_H-M   'P 1'
#
loop_
_entity.id
_entity.type
_entity.pdbx_description
1 polymer ?
#
loop_
_entity_poly.entity_id
_entity_poly.type
_entity_poly.pdbx_seq_one_letter_code
_entity_poly.pdbx_strand_id
1 'polypeptide(L)'
;MGGRIGAGLARALLCCQLVLGAVATAASAEQAVEFHRDGVLGTSLDLTLYGADRASAEAVFDRLQTEWRRLEAVLSTYRDDSELSRLNRAGGADRVSADLRAVLEHCERWRRRSAGRFSCRMGKVEARWRDAERRQSVPDRIELRALAWNANRAGMRIDGVPLQLPGTVAIAADGLAKGYVIDRLAALLRDALPGVAFKLDIGGDAVYAGAPPGRGGWEVAVADPVATADNGGFVARLRLNSRAIAASGHHSRSRNIGRREFSHILTPRDGWPVVGAPAAVVVAPDAVTADAVATALAAGEMAEGIDWVDGLAEVEALLIDGEGRQLASANWHALLDAAGSGDSAEPVLRLAYTLPEMRVAEFHSPYVAIWISDSGRRAVKNLLLLGETERWARENRRWWRRVGRKDAQLLDGIARPTRQPGHYELVWDGRDDFGRPVAAGDYTLHLEASREAGGSTYRQIPFVLGDGADDMEFAPEGEIGRIHLWIAGGR
;
A
#
# COMPACT_ATOMS: atom_id res chain seq x y z
N MET A 1 -56.54 51.08 32.84
CA MET A 1 -56.81 50.13 31.75
C MET A 1 -55.47 49.75 31.13
N GLY A 2 -55.01 48.52 31.41
CA GLY A 2 -53.75 48.00 30.89
C GLY A 2 -53.91 47.35 29.52
N GLY A 3 -52.81 47.29 28.77
CA GLY A 3 -52.71 46.55 27.50
C GLY A 3 -51.30 45.97 27.35
N ARG A 4 -51.20 44.65 27.52
CA ARG A 4 -50.01 43.83 27.32
C ARG A 4 -49.69 43.72 25.83
N ILE A 5 -48.44 43.99 25.43
CA ILE A 5 -47.84 43.43 24.20
C ILE A 5 -46.46 42.91 24.60
N GLY A 6 -46.38 41.60 24.83
CA GLY A 6 -45.14 40.91 25.15
C GLY A 6 -45.10 39.55 24.47
N ALA A 7 -43.89 39.15 24.09
CA ALA A 7 -43.47 37.76 23.87
C ALA A 7 -43.88 37.06 22.55
N GLY A 8 -43.63 37.69 21.39
CA GLY A 8 -43.71 37.00 20.08
C GLY A 8 -42.37 36.73 19.38
N LEU A 9 -41.37 37.59 19.55
CA LEU A 9 -40.17 37.60 18.69
C LEU A 9 -38.92 36.92 19.29
N ALA A 10 -38.89 36.65 20.59
CA ALA A 10 -37.71 36.04 21.24
C ALA A 10 -37.62 34.51 21.07
N ARG A 11 -38.71 33.83 20.65
CA ARG A 11 -38.73 32.36 20.47
C ARG A 11 -38.29 31.89 19.08
N ALA A 12 -38.39 32.73 18.05
CA ALA A 12 -37.99 32.37 16.68
C ALA A 12 -36.47 32.40 16.47
N LEU A 13 -35.75 33.29 17.15
CA LEU A 13 -34.29 33.39 17.08
C LEU A 13 -33.56 32.24 17.79
N LEU A 14 -34.17 31.65 18.83
CA LEU A 14 -33.60 30.53 19.58
C LEU A 14 -33.70 29.20 18.80
N CYS A 15 -34.79 28.99 18.03
CA CYS A 15 -34.93 27.83 17.14
C CYS A 15 -33.97 27.88 15.95
N CYS A 16 -33.70 29.05 15.36
CA CYS A 16 -32.72 29.16 14.27
C CYS A 16 -31.28 28.90 14.73
N GLN A 17 -30.90 29.30 15.95
CA GLN A 17 -29.55 29.01 16.48
C GLN A 17 -29.33 27.53 16.80
N LEU A 18 -30.37 26.83 17.27
CA LEU A 18 -30.32 25.37 17.50
C LEU A 18 -30.26 24.57 16.20
N VAL A 19 -30.94 25.01 15.15
CA VAL A 19 -30.89 24.37 13.82
C VAL A 19 -29.55 24.64 13.12
N LEU A 20 -28.99 25.86 13.20
CA LEU A 20 -27.66 26.15 12.64
C LEU A 20 -26.53 25.40 13.37
N GLY A 21 -26.63 25.22 14.69
CA GLY A 21 -25.67 24.43 15.46
C GLY A 21 -25.68 22.94 15.12
N ALA A 22 -26.86 22.36 14.88
CA ALA A 22 -27.01 20.96 14.47
C ALA A 22 -26.60 20.70 13.00
N VAL A 23 -26.77 21.68 12.12
CA VAL A 23 -26.33 21.57 10.71
C VAL A 23 -24.80 21.73 10.58
N ALA A 24 -24.18 22.57 11.42
CA ALA A 24 -22.72 22.73 11.43
C ALA A 24 -21.98 21.51 12.02
N THR A 25 -22.56 20.84 13.03
CA THR A 25 -21.98 19.61 13.59
C THR A 25 -22.18 18.40 12.68
N ALA A 26 -23.29 18.31 11.95
CA ALA A 26 -23.50 17.26 10.96
C ALA A 26 -22.57 17.39 9.73
N ALA A 27 -22.33 18.62 9.25
CA ALA A 27 -21.42 18.87 8.12
C ALA A 27 -19.94 18.57 8.45
N SER A 28 -19.54 18.71 9.73
CA SER A 28 -18.20 18.38 10.21
C SER A 28 -17.92 16.87 10.27
N ALA A 29 -18.94 16.02 10.33
CA ALA A 29 -18.76 14.58 10.48
C ALA A 29 -18.41 13.89 9.15
N GLU A 30 -18.83 14.45 8.01
CA GLU A 30 -18.60 13.87 6.67
C GLU A 30 -17.19 14.12 6.11
N GLN A 31 -16.49 15.15 6.59
CA GLN A 31 -15.18 15.51 6.05
C GLN A 31 -14.06 14.76 6.78
N ALA A 32 -13.25 14.01 6.02
CA ALA A 32 -12.12 13.29 6.56
C ALA A 32 -10.99 14.24 6.98
N VAL A 33 -10.25 13.83 8.01
CA VAL A 33 -8.93 14.38 8.33
C VAL A 33 -7.87 13.39 7.87
N GLU A 34 -6.99 13.84 6.98
CA GLU A 34 -5.96 13.00 6.38
C GLU A 34 -4.56 13.43 6.79
N PHE A 35 -3.69 12.43 6.90
CA PHE A 35 -2.27 12.61 7.11
C PHE A 35 -1.50 11.64 6.23
N HIS A 36 -0.31 12.08 5.84
CA HIS A 36 0.64 11.26 5.14
C HIS A 36 2.05 11.47 5.69
N ARG A 37 2.84 10.40 5.70
CA ARG A 37 4.28 10.48 5.94
C ARG A 37 5.08 9.49 5.10
N ASP A 38 6.01 10.00 4.30
CA ASP A 38 7.05 9.19 3.66
C ASP A 38 8.12 8.69 4.65
N GLY A 39 8.78 7.59 4.30
CA GLY A 39 9.91 7.04 5.04
C GLY A 39 9.52 6.31 6.32
N VAL A 40 8.25 5.95 6.49
CA VAL A 40 7.77 5.14 7.61
C VAL A 40 8.02 3.67 7.28
N LEU A 41 8.87 3.00 8.07
CA LEU A 41 9.25 1.59 7.87
C LEU A 41 9.78 1.27 6.45
N GLY A 42 10.45 2.24 5.81
CA GLY A 42 10.96 2.08 4.44
C GLY A 42 9.90 2.22 3.34
N THR A 43 8.72 2.76 3.67
CA THR A 43 7.60 3.03 2.74
C THR A 43 6.84 4.29 3.18
N SER A 44 5.60 4.47 2.76
CA SER A 44 4.72 5.57 3.19
C SER A 44 3.70 5.11 4.23
N LEU A 45 3.18 6.07 5.00
CA LEU A 45 2.04 5.91 5.88
C LEU A 45 0.94 6.87 5.47
N ASP A 46 -0.27 6.35 5.32
CA ASP A 46 -1.50 7.12 5.09
C ASP A 46 -2.50 6.87 6.21
N LEU A 47 -3.03 7.95 6.78
CA LEU A 47 -4.04 7.92 7.83
C LEU A 47 -5.23 8.77 7.41
N THR A 48 -6.41 8.14 7.35
CA THR A 48 -7.70 8.81 7.12
C THR A 48 -8.56 8.65 8.36
N LEU A 49 -9.11 9.75 8.90
CA LEU A 49 -9.95 9.77 10.09
C LEU A 49 -11.30 10.42 9.78
N TYR A 50 -12.41 9.76 10.16
CA TYR A 50 -13.76 10.33 10.13
C TYR A 50 -14.32 10.47 11.54
N GLY A 51 -14.91 11.64 11.84
CA GLY A 51 -15.48 11.92 13.15
C GLY A 51 -14.49 12.43 14.20
N ALA A 52 -13.28 12.83 13.80
CA ALA A 52 -12.31 13.51 14.64
C ALA A 52 -12.21 14.99 14.28
N ASP A 53 -12.12 15.88 15.27
CA ASP A 53 -11.74 17.26 15.01
C ASP A 53 -10.24 17.36 14.65
N ARG A 54 -9.87 18.40 13.90
CA ARG A 54 -8.50 18.55 13.37
C ARG A 54 -7.44 18.62 14.48
N ALA A 55 -7.72 19.25 15.62
CA ALA A 55 -6.75 19.42 16.69
C ALA A 55 -6.46 18.09 17.39
N SER A 56 -7.51 17.32 17.69
CA SER A 56 -7.37 15.96 18.25
C SER A 56 -6.66 15.02 17.29
N ALA A 57 -6.96 15.13 15.98
CA ALA A 57 -6.31 14.37 14.93
C ALA A 57 -4.82 14.68 14.80
N GLU A 58 -4.42 15.96 14.85
CA GLU A 58 -3.00 16.36 14.84
C GLU A 58 -2.26 15.85 16.08
N ALA A 59 -2.87 16.00 17.26
CA ALA A 59 -2.29 15.53 18.52
C ALA A 59 -2.09 14.00 18.53
N VAL A 60 -3.02 13.22 17.97
CA VAL A 60 -2.85 11.77 17.86
C VAL A 60 -1.76 11.43 16.85
N PHE A 61 -1.69 12.14 15.72
CA PHE A 61 -0.69 11.88 14.69
C PHE A 61 0.75 12.12 15.20
N ASP A 62 0.97 13.13 16.05
CA ASP A 62 2.25 13.34 16.73
C ASP A 62 2.63 12.20 17.69
N ARG A 63 1.63 11.62 18.37
CA ARG A 63 1.84 10.43 19.21
C ARG A 63 2.17 9.20 18.37
N LEU A 64 1.48 9.00 17.25
CA LEU A 64 1.81 7.94 16.29
C LEU A 64 3.25 8.11 15.80
N GLN A 65 3.65 9.34 15.43
CA GLN A 65 5.02 9.67 14.98
C GLN A 65 6.09 9.22 15.96
N THR A 66 5.83 9.43 17.23
CA THR A 66 6.72 9.01 18.30
C THR A 66 6.75 7.49 18.42
N GLU A 67 5.59 6.83 18.34
CA GLU A 67 5.48 5.39 18.54
C GLU A 67 6.10 4.56 17.42
N TRP A 68 5.86 4.89 16.14
CA TRP A 68 6.48 4.10 15.06
C TRP A 68 8.00 4.27 15.01
N ARG A 69 8.53 5.47 15.33
CA ARG A 69 9.98 5.69 15.44
C ARG A 69 10.59 4.87 16.58
N ARG A 70 9.88 4.78 17.71
CA ARG A 70 10.28 3.93 18.84
C ARG A 70 10.29 2.46 18.43
N LEU A 71 9.24 1.99 17.76
CA LEU A 71 9.14 0.60 17.28
C LEU A 71 10.18 0.28 16.19
N GLU A 72 10.51 1.23 15.32
CA GLU A 72 11.59 1.09 14.33
C GLU A 72 12.95 0.89 15.03
N ALA A 73 13.23 1.64 16.10
CA ALA A 73 14.42 1.45 16.93
C ALA A 73 14.43 0.12 17.70
N VAL A 74 13.31 -0.59 17.78
CA VAL A 74 13.23 -1.93 18.37
C VAL A 74 13.37 -3.01 17.30
N LEU A 75 12.62 -2.89 16.19
CA LEU A 75 12.32 -3.99 15.28
C LEU A 75 13.11 -3.96 13.97
N SER A 76 13.75 -2.85 13.60
CA SER A 76 14.42 -2.73 12.30
C SER A 76 15.63 -3.66 12.18
N THR A 77 15.70 -4.43 11.10
CA THR A 77 16.89 -5.23 10.72
C THR A 77 17.91 -4.44 9.90
N TYR A 78 17.55 -3.22 9.47
CA TYR A 78 18.38 -2.31 8.67
C TYR A 78 19.18 -1.33 9.52
N ARG A 79 18.72 -1.07 10.75
CA ARG A 79 19.42 -0.23 11.72
C ARG A 79 20.39 -1.05 12.56
N ASP A 80 21.65 -0.67 12.54
CA ASP A 80 22.67 -1.31 13.37
C ASP A 80 22.43 -1.10 14.88
N ASP A 81 21.77 -0.01 15.25
CA ASP A 81 21.47 0.36 16.63
C ASP A 81 20.08 -0.11 17.11
N SER A 82 19.35 -0.89 16.33
CA SER A 82 18.07 -1.42 16.81
C SER A 82 18.27 -2.48 17.89
N GLU A 83 17.24 -2.68 18.73
CA GLU A 83 17.24 -3.76 19.71
C GLU A 83 17.36 -5.15 19.06
N LEU A 84 16.62 -5.41 17.98
CA LEU A 84 16.69 -6.65 17.21
C LEU A 84 18.08 -6.89 16.61
N SER A 85 18.72 -5.87 16.04
CA SER A 85 20.07 -5.99 15.48
C SER A 85 21.10 -6.29 16.56
N ARG A 86 20.98 -5.66 17.75
CA ARG A 86 21.82 -5.99 18.91
C ARG A 86 21.62 -7.44 19.36
N LEU A 87 20.37 -7.88 19.48
CA LEU A 87 20.04 -9.27 19.85
C LEU A 87 20.66 -10.27 18.87
N ASN A 88 20.52 -10.03 17.57
CA ASN A 88 21.07 -10.87 16.51
C ASN A 88 22.61 -10.94 16.54
N ARG A 89 23.30 -9.81 16.79
CA ARG A 89 24.76 -9.77 16.88
C ARG A 89 25.29 -10.47 18.12
N ALA A 90 24.62 -10.28 19.27
CA ALA A 90 25.04 -10.86 20.54
C ALA A 90 24.66 -12.34 20.68
N GLY A 91 23.70 -12.84 19.89
CA GLY A 91 23.17 -14.20 20.03
C GLY A 91 22.27 -14.39 21.26
N GLY A 92 21.83 -13.29 21.88
CA GLY A 92 21.04 -13.29 23.11
C GLY A 92 21.06 -11.94 23.81
N ALA A 93 20.24 -11.79 24.85
CA ALA A 93 20.19 -10.59 25.68
C ALA A 93 19.62 -10.92 27.07
N ASP A 94 20.14 -10.27 28.11
CA ASP A 94 19.64 -10.44 29.48
C ASP A 94 18.20 -9.97 29.62
N ARG A 95 17.84 -8.89 28.93
CA ARG A 95 16.49 -8.33 28.89
C ARG A 95 16.21 -7.84 27.47
N VAL A 96 14.96 -8.03 27.06
CA VAL A 96 14.40 -7.44 25.85
C VAL A 96 13.15 -6.66 26.19
N SER A 97 12.82 -5.65 25.40
CA SER A 97 11.58 -4.89 25.50
C SER A 97 10.36 -5.79 25.33
N ALA A 98 9.22 -5.33 25.86
CA ALA A 98 7.95 -6.03 25.72
C ALA A 98 7.56 -6.19 24.25
N ASP A 99 7.82 -5.17 23.41
CA ASP A 99 7.52 -5.21 21.98
C ASP A 99 8.38 -6.23 21.23
N LEU A 100 9.70 -6.25 21.48
CA LEU A 100 10.56 -7.24 20.86
C LEU A 100 10.14 -8.66 21.27
N ARG A 101 9.84 -8.86 22.55
CA ARG A 101 9.31 -10.13 23.06
C ARG A 101 8.02 -10.53 22.36
N ALA A 102 7.06 -9.62 22.25
CA ALA A 102 5.78 -9.89 21.60
C ALA A 102 5.97 -10.29 20.13
N VAL A 103 6.80 -9.57 19.38
CA VAL A 103 7.10 -9.92 17.98
C VAL A 103 7.74 -11.30 17.87
N LEU A 104 8.70 -11.64 18.74
CA LEU A 104 9.31 -12.98 18.76
C LEU A 104 8.29 -14.08 19.08
N GLU A 105 7.34 -13.82 19.98
CA GLU A 105 6.24 -14.74 20.28
C GLU A 105 5.30 -14.92 19.09
N HIS A 106 4.94 -13.84 18.39
CA HIS A 106 4.15 -13.90 17.15
C HIS A 106 4.87 -14.67 16.06
N CYS A 107 6.16 -14.40 15.86
CA CYS A 107 7.02 -15.12 14.93
C CYS A 107 7.00 -16.62 15.18
N GLU A 108 7.20 -17.06 16.42
CA GLU A 108 7.18 -18.48 16.77
C GLU A 108 5.78 -19.10 16.70
N ARG A 109 4.74 -18.34 17.02
CA ARG A 109 3.34 -18.77 16.89
C ARG A 109 2.99 -19.04 15.44
N TRP A 110 3.25 -18.10 14.53
CA TRP A 110 2.97 -18.26 13.11
C TRP A 110 3.86 -19.27 12.43
N ARG A 111 5.11 -19.43 12.86
CA ARG A 111 5.96 -20.54 12.41
C ARG A 111 5.33 -21.90 12.70
N ARG A 112 4.75 -22.08 13.89
CA ARG A 112 4.04 -23.32 14.25
C ARG A 112 2.71 -23.47 13.50
N ARG A 113 1.88 -22.42 13.51
CA ARG A 113 0.52 -22.44 12.93
C ARG A 113 0.51 -22.60 11.41
N SER A 114 1.57 -22.14 10.74
CA SER A 114 1.76 -22.31 9.29
C SER A 114 2.50 -23.59 8.90
N ALA A 115 2.81 -24.47 9.87
CA ALA A 115 3.66 -25.65 9.68
C ALA A 115 5.03 -25.32 9.03
N GLY A 116 5.58 -24.15 9.36
CA GLY A 116 6.88 -23.67 8.87
C GLY A 116 6.84 -23.00 7.49
N ARG A 117 5.66 -22.71 6.91
CA ARG A 117 5.54 -21.88 5.70
C ARG A 117 5.97 -20.43 5.94
N PHE A 118 5.78 -19.95 7.17
CA PHE A 118 6.32 -18.69 7.67
C PHE A 118 7.43 -18.95 8.69
N SER A 119 8.48 -18.13 8.71
CA SER A 119 9.52 -18.18 9.74
C SER A 119 10.29 -16.87 9.83
N CYS A 120 10.35 -16.27 11.02
CA CYS A 120 11.25 -15.15 11.27
C CYS A 120 12.70 -15.60 11.51
N ARG A 121 13.02 -16.91 11.47
CA ARG A 121 14.38 -17.41 11.73
C ARG A 121 15.30 -17.34 10.50
N MET A 122 14.91 -16.56 9.51
CA MET A 122 15.53 -16.51 8.19
C MET A 122 16.68 -15.50 8.10
N GLY A 123 16.99 -14.76 9.16
CA GLY A 123 17.96 -13.66 9.11
C GLY A 123 19.36 -14.07 8.62
N LYS A 124 19.83 -15.28 8.94
CA LYS A 124 21.11 -15.78 8.39
C LYS A 124 21.01 -16.15 6.92
N VAL A 125 19.88 -16.73 6.51
CA VAL A 125 19.60 -17.07 5.10
C VAL A 125 19.52 -15.80 4.26
N GLU A 126 18.79 -14.80 4.73
CA GLU A 126 18.69 -13.49 4.07
C GLU A 126 20.05 -12.79 3.99
N ALA A 127 20.85 -12.85 5.06
CA ALA A 127 22.21 -12.31 5.04
C ALA A 127 23.08 -12.96 3.95
N ARG A 128 22.94 -14.28 3.73
CA ARG A 128 23.62 -15.00 2.64
C ARG A 128 23.15 -14.52 1.26
N TRP A 129 21.85 -14.31 1.07
CA TRP A 129 21.33 -13.78 -0.20
C TRP A 129 21.76 -12.33 -0.48
N ARG A 130 21.76 -11.46 0.55
CA ARG A 130 22.30 -10.09 0.42
C ARG A 130 23.79 -10.10 0.06
N ASP A 131 24.56 -11.03 0.62
CA ASP A 131 25.98 -11.17 0.33
C ASP A 131 26.24 -11.71 -1.08
N ALA A 132 25.42 -12.67 -1.53
CA ALA A 132 25.42 -13.18 -2.89
C ALA A 132 25.15 -12.08 -3.92
N GLU A 133 24.16 -11.21 -3.67
CA GLU A 133 23.84 -10.07 -4.51
C GLU A 133 25.00 -9.07 -4.56
N ARG A 134 25.59 -8.69 -3.42
CA ARG A 134 26.77 -7.80 -3.41
C ARG A 134 27.96 -8.38 -4.18
N ARG A 135 28.18 -9.70 -4.09
CA ARG A 135 29.30 -10.38 -4.77
C ARG A 135 28.98 -10.82 -6.18
N GLN A 136 27.74 -10.64 -6.64
CA GLN A 136 27.23 -11.13 -7.91
C GLN A 136 27.51 -12.63 -8.14
N SER A 137 27.38 -13.42 -7.06
CA SER A 137 27.68 -14.85 -7.05
C SER A 137 26.59 -15.61 -6.31
N VAL A 138 25.96 -16.56 -6.99
CA VAL A 138 24.85 -17.36 -6.43
C VAL A 138 25.38 -18.21 -5.27
N PRO A 139 24.69 -18.23 -4.12
CA PRO A 139 25.14 -18.98 -2.95
C PRO A 139 25.04 -20.49 -3.19
N ASP A 140 25.87 -21.27 -2.47
CA ASP A 140 25.80 -22.72 -2.52
C ASP A 140 24.45 -23.23 -1.96
N ARG A 141 23.74 -24.03 -2.77
CA ARG A 141 22.41 -24.50 -2.42
C ARG A 141 22.41 -25.50 -1.26
N ILE A 142 23.49 -26.28 -1.11
CA ILE A 142 23.61 -27.26 -0.03
C ILE A 142 23.84 -26.53 1.30
N GLU A 143 24.72 -25.53 1.31
CA GLU A 143 24.95 -24.66 2.47
C GLU A 143 23.67 -23.95 2.91
N LEU A 144 22.96 -23.29 1.97
CA LEU A 144 21.72 -22.59 2.27
C LEU A 144 20.65 -23.51 2.85
N ARG A 145 20.48 -24.69 2.26
CA ARG A 145 19.51 -25.68 2.74
C ARG A 145 19.85 -26.14 4.15
N ALA A 146 21.12 -26.40 4.44
CA ALA A 146 21.56 -26.76 5.79
C ALA A 146 21.30 -25.63 6.79
N LEU A 147 21.56 -24.37 6.41
CA LEU A 147 21.31 -23.20 7.23
C LEU A 147 19.82 -23.04 7.58
N ALA A 148 18.95 -23.08 6.57
CA ALA A 148 17.51 -22.96 6.75
C ALA A 148 16.93 -24.11 7.59
N TRP A 149 17.35 -25.34 7.29
CA TRP A 149 16.90 -26.54 8.02
C TRP A 149 17.30 -26.49 9.50
N ASN A 150 18.54 -26.10 9.79
CA ASN A 150 19.04 -25.96 11.16
C ASN A 150 18.35 -24.84 11.92
N ALA A 151 18.07 -23.70 11.28
CA ALA A 151 17.34 -22.59 11.91
C ALA A 151 15.91 -23.00 12.30
N ASN A 152 15.20 -23.70 11.42
CA ASN A 152 13.81 -24.13 11.68
C ASN A 152 13.69 -25.20 12.77
N ARG A 153 14.72 -26.05 12.94
CA ARG A 153 14.73 -27.11 13.96
C ARG A 153 15.31 -26.68 15.29
N ALA A 154 15.94 -25.51 15.36
CA ALA A 154 16.58 -25.05 16.58
C ALA A 154 15.58 -24.93 17.75
N GLY A 155 15.95 -25.40 18.93
CA GLY A 155 15.18 -25.14 20.15
C GLY A 155 15.35 -23.68 20.54
N MET A 156 14.28 -22.89 20.53
CA MET A 156 14.31 -21.47 20.90
C MET A 156 13.24 -21.20 21.95
N ARG A 157 13.66 -20.63 23.08
CA ARG A 157 12.78 -20.27 24.20
C ARG A 157 12.68 -18.76 24.31
N ILE A 158 11.52 -18.21 23.91
CA ILE A 158 11.30 -16.76 23.96
C ILE A 158 11.18 -16.27 25.40
N ASP A 159 10.61 -17.09 26.28
CA ASP A 159 10.38 -16.83 27.71
C ASP A 159 11.66 -16.83 28.56
N GLY A 160 12.81 -17.19 27.99
CA GLY A 160 14.09 -17.24 28.70
C GLY A 160 14.55 -15.87 29.21
N VAL A 161 15.18 -15.88 30.39
CA VAL A 161 15.93 -14.77 30.97
C VAL A 161 17.27 -15.33 31.45
N PRO A 162 18.38 -15.09 30.75
CA PRO A 162 18.51 -14.33 29.50
C PRO A 162 17.78 -14.99 28.31
N LEU A 163 17.34 -14.19 27.35
CA LEU A 163 16.91 -14.68 26.04
C LEU A 163 18.14 -15.14 25.27
N GLN A 164 18.12 -16.37 24.77
CA GLN A 164 19.23 -16.94 23.99
C GLN A 164 18.76 -17.33 22.60
N LEU A 165 19.50 -16.89 21.58
CA LEU A 165 19.31 -17.33 20.21
C LEU A 165 20.29 -18.48 19.93
N PRO A 166 19.80 -19.63 19.44
CA PRO A 166 20.69 -20.68 18.95
C PRO A 166 21.65 -20.15 17.90
N GLY A 167 22.90 -20.63 17.88
CA GLY A 167 23.93 -20.18 16.95
C GLY A 167 23.59 -20.36 15.47
N THR A 168 22.52 -21.09 15.12
CA THR A 168 21.99 -21.25 13.76
C THR A 168 20.91 -20.24 13.40
N VAL A 169 20.41 -19.46 14.36
CA VAL A 169 19.29 -18.53 14.21
C VAL A 169 19.78 -17.09 14.24
N ALA A 170 19.27 -16.29 13.32
CA ALA A 170 19.16 -14.84 13.44
C ALA A 170 17.73 -14.48 13.01
N ILE A 171 17.15 -13.50 13.66
CA ILE A 171 15.77 -13.11 13.46
C ILE A 171 15.67 -12.06 12.37
N ALA A 172 14.84 -12.32 11.37
CA ALA A 172 14.34 -11.36 10.39
C ALA A 172 12.83 -11.28 10.59
N ALA A 173 12.34 -10.12 11.02
CA ALA A 173 10.94 -9.93 11.39
C ALA A 173 10.14 -9.29 10.24
N ASP A 174 10.72 -9.11 9.06
CA ASP A 174 10.21 -8.25 8.00
C ASP A 174 8.82 -8.67 7.48
N GLY A 175 8.49 -9.97 7.49
CA GLY A 175 7.17 -10.48 7.08
C GLY A 175 6.08 -10.47 8.16
N LEU A 176 6.28 -9.71 9.24
CA LEU A 176 5.31 -9.58 10.35
C LEU A 176 5.43 -8.25 11.10
N ALA A 177 6.63 -7.69 11.16
CA ALA A 177 6.92 -6.49 11.94
C ALA A 177 6.09 -5.28 11.49
N LYS A 178 5.77 -5.18 10.19
CA LYS A 178 4.92 -4.12 9.67
C LYS A 178 3.51 -4.26 10.22
N GLY A 179 2.93 -5.46 10.14
CA GLY A 179 1.65 -5.78 10.77
C GLY A 179 1.63 -5.46 12.27
N TYR A 180 2.70 -5.80 13.01
CA TYR A 180 2.80 -5.46 14.44
C TYR A 180 2.77 -3.95 14.68
N VAL A 181 3.53 -3.17 13.91
CA VAL A 181 3.52 -1.71 14.05
C VAL A 181 2.12 -1.16 13.74
N ILE A 182 1.48 -1.59 12.65
CA ILE A 182 0.13 -1.17 12.29
C ILE A 182 -0.85 -1.46 13.43
N ASP A 183 -0.82 -2.65 14.03
CA ASP A 183 -1.71 -3.01 15.14
C ASP A 183 -1.47 -2.15 16.39
N ARG A 184 -0.20 -1.83 16.72
CA ARG A 184 0.15 -0.94 17.85
C ARG A 184 -0.34 0.48 17.62
N LEU A 185 -0.18 1.01 16.41
CA LEU A 185 -0.66 2.33 16.03
C LEU A 185 -2.19 2.40 16.00
N ALA A 186 -2.85 1.36 15.47
CA ALA A 186 -4.30 1.25 15.46
C ALA A 186 -4.88 1.15 16.90
N ALA A 187 -4.20 0.48 17.82
CA ALA A 187 -4.57 0.47 19.23
C ALA A 187 -4.46 1.88 19.85
N LEU A 188 -3.37 2.61 19.57
CA LEU A 188 -3.21 3.99 20.03
C LEU A 188 -4.33 4.90 19.50
N LEU A 189 -4.68 4.76 18.21
CA LEU A 189 -5.80 5.48 17.59
C LEU A 189 -7.13 5.19 18.29
N ARG A 190 -7.46 3.91 18.52
CA ARG A 190 -8.70 3.51 19.20
C ARG A 190 -8.79 4.08 20.62
N ASP A 191 -7.68 4.05 21.35
CA ASP A 191 -7.64 4.55 22.73
C ASP A 191 -7.74 6.08 22.79
N ALA A 192 -7.10 6.77 21.84
CA ALA A 192 -7.05 8.23 21.81
C ALA A 192 -8.29 8.88 21.20
N LEU A 193 -8.94 8.19 20.25
CA LEU A 193 -10.10 8.69 19.50
C LEU A 193 -11.24 7.65 19.48
N PRO A 194 -11.91 7.40 20.62
CA PRO A 194 -13.01 6.44 20.67
C PRO A 194 -14.16 6.83 19.72
N GLY A 195 -14.65 5.86 18.93
CA GLY A 195 -15.77 6.05 18.01
C GLY A 195 -15.41 6.66 16.65
N VAL A 196 -14.14 7.00 16.42
CA VAL A 196 -13.64 7.46 15.12
C VAL A 196 -13.48 6.28 14.17
N ALA A 197 -13.98 6.42 12.95
CA ALA A 197 -13.68 5.48 11.87
C ALA A 197 -12.34 5.88 11.23
N PHE A 198 -11.46 4.91 11.00
CA PHE A 198 -10.16 5.21 10.41
C PHE A 198 -9.65 4.15 9.44
N LYS A 199 -8.81 4.61 8.50
CA LYS A 199 -7.88 3.81 7.71
C LYS A 199 -6.47 4.16 8.15
N LEU A 200 -5.67 3.18 8.53
CA LEU A 200 -4.23 3.31 8.69
C LEU A 200 -3.54 2.35 7.73
N ASP A 201 -2.87 2.89 6.72
CA ASP A 201 -2.15 2.14 5.69
C ASP A 201 -0.64 2.43 5.83
N ILE A 202 0.17 1.38 5.80
CA ILE A 202 1.62 1.49 5.70
C ILE A 202 2.09 0.62 4.54
N GLY A 203 2.38 1.25 3.40
CA GLY A 203 2.91 0.59 2.20
C GLY A 203 2.01 -0.51 1.63
N GLY A 204 0.68 -0.31 1.66
CA GLY A 204 -0.33 -1.21 1.12
C GLY A 204 -0.89 -2.23 2.12
N ASP A 205 -0.27 -2.36 3.30
CA ASP A 205 -0.84 -3.12 4.40
C ASP A 205 -1.61 -2.16 5.31
N ALA A 206 -2.88 -2.46 5.58
CA ALA A 206 -3.76 -1.50 6.22
C ALA A 206 -4.69 -2.12 7.26
N VAL A 207 -5.05 -1.33 8.27
CA VAL A 207 -6.16 -1.60 9.19
C VAL A 207 -7.27 -0.57 8.96
N TYR A 208 -8.48 -1.08 8.84
CA TYR A 208 -9.70 -0.31 8.76
C TYR A 208 -10.48 -0.49 10.06
N ALA A 209 -11.03 0.59 10.60
CA ALA A 209 -11.87 0.58 11.79
C ALA A 209 -13.14 1.40 11.56
N GLY A 210 -14.26 0.92 12.09
CA GLY A 210 -15.57 1.53 11.88
C GLY A 210 -15.97 1.59 10.40
N ALA A 211 -16.95 2.44 10.09
CA ALA A 211 -17.36 2.73 8.73
C ALA A 211 -17.36 4.25 8.50
N PRO A 212 -16.90 4.73 7.34
CA PRO A 212 -17.06 6.13 6.98
C PRO A 212 -18.54 6.54 7.00
N PRO A 213 -18.86 7.80 7.33
CA PRO A 213 -20.24 8.30 7.35
C PRO A 213 -20.97 8.03 6.03
N GLY A 214 -22.20 7.53 6.15
CA GLY A 214 -23.04 7.20 4.98
C GLY A 214 -22.60 5.97 4.18
N ARG A 215 -21.53 5.27 4.61
CA ARG A 215 -21.03 4.05 3.95
C ARG A 215 -21.24 2.81 4.83
N GLY A 216 -21.46 1.66 4.19
CA GLY A 216 -21.60 0.37 4.88
C GLY A 216 -20.27 -0.29 5.29
N GLY A 217 -19.14 0.37 5.00
CA GLY A 217 -17.78 -0.11 5.21
C GLY A 217 -16.79 0.70 4.36
N TRP A 218 -15.51 0.38 4.49
CA TRP A 218 -14.44 0.91 3.66
C TRP A 218 -14.36 0.15 2.34
N GLU A 219 -14.35 0.86 1.22
CA GLU A 219 -14.10 0.28 -0.09
C GLU A 219 -12.59 0.19 -0.34
N VAL A 220 -12.10 -1.02 -0.61
CA VAL A 220 -10.68 -1.31 -0.73
C VAL A 220 -10.42 -2.02 -2.06
N ALA A 221 -9.68 -1.37 -2.94
CA ALA A 221 -9.38 -1.93 -4.25
C ALA A 221 -8.10 -2.78 -4.20
N VAL A 222 -8.17 -4.01 -4.71
CA VAL A 222 -7.04 -4.94 -4.80
C VAL A 222 -6.39 -4.75 -6.17
N ALA A 223 -5.15 -4.27 -6.19
CA ALA A 223 -4.40 -4.05 -7.41
C ALA A 223 -4.15 -5.38 -8.16
N ASP A 224 -4.18 -5.36 -9.48
CA ASP A 224 -3.74 -6.47 -10.31
C ASP A 224 -2.20 -6.59 -10.26
N PRO A 225 -1.63 -7.67 -9.70
CA PRO A 225 -0.19 -7.83 -9.56
C PRO A 225 0.51 -8.21 -10.87
N VAL A 226 -0.23 -8.63 -11.92
CA VAL A 226 0.34 -8.94 -13.24
C VAL A 226 0.13 -7.84 -14.26
N ALA A 227 -0.62 -6.79 -13.90
CA ALA A 227 -0.69 -5.62 -14.74
C ALA A 227 0.68 -4.93 -14.79
N THR A 228 1.26 -4.85 -15.99
CA THR A 228 2.54 -4.17 -16.24
C THR A 228 2.41 -2.66 -16.19
N ALA A 229 1.19 -2.16 -16.36
CA ALA A 229 0.85 -0.76 -16.30
C ALA A 229 0.51 -0.31 -14.88
N ASP A 230 0.96 0.89 -14.54
CA ASP A 230 0.84 1.50 -13.21
C ASP A 230 -0.60 1.82 -12.80
N ASN A 231 -1.48 1.90 -13.79
CA ASN A 231 -2.92 2.04 -13.66
C ASN A 231 -3.66 0.81 -14.18
N GLY A 232 -2.99 -0.34 -14.14
CA GLY A 232 -3.60 -1.64 -14.33
C GLY A 232 -4.90 -1.77 -13.55
N GLY A 233 -5.79 -2.62 -14.06
CA GLY A 233 -7.07 -2.85 -13.42
C GLY A 233 -6.95 -3.28 -11.95
N PHE A 234 -8.07 -3.27 -11.26
CA PHE A 234 -8.19 -3.93 -9.97
C PHE A 234 -8.80 -5.31 -10.20
N VAL A 235 -8.23 -6.33 -9.57
CA VAL A 235 -8.75 -7.71 -9.62
C VAL A 235 -9.97 -7.89 -8.72
N ALA A 236 -10.10 -7.04 -7.69
CA ALA A 236 -11.26 -7.03 -6.80
C ALA A 236 -11.47 -5.65 -6.15
N ARG A 237 -12.72 -5.37 -5.76
CA ARG A 237 -13.06 -4.34 -4.78
C ARG A 237 -13.70 -5.02 -3.58
N LEU A 238 -13.15 -4.76 -2.41
CA LEU A 238 -13.57 -5.32 -1.14
C LEU A 238 -14.32 -4.27 -0.32
N ARG A 239 -15.26 -4.72 0.51
CA ARG A 239 -15.90 -3.91 1.53
C ARG A 239 -15.49 -4.38 2.91
N LEU A 240 -14.59 -3.63 3.55
CA LEU A 240 -14.01 -3.99 4.84
C LEU A 240 -14.59 -3.15 5.97
N ASN A 241 -14.84 -3.78 7.11
CA ASN A 241 -15.19 -3.09 8.34
C ASN A 241 -14.45 -3.73 9.50
N SER A 242 -13.61 -2.96 10.20
CA SER A 242 -12.89 -3.43 11.40
C SER A 242 -12.02 -4.67 11.12
N ARG A 243 -11.28 -4.63 10.01
CA ARG A 243 -10.41 -5.71 9.49
C ARG A 243 -9.07 -5.13 9.06
N ALA A 244 -8.05 -5.99 9.01
CA ALA A 244 -6.77 -5.71 8.37
C ALA A 244 -6.69 -6.36 6.99
N ILE A 245 -5.90 -5.76 6.11
CA ILE A 245 -5.49 -6.33 4.82
C ILE A 245 -3.98 -6.23 4.68
N ALA A 246 -3.34 -7.24 4.11
CA ALA A 246 -1.92 -7.21 3.78
C ALA A 246 -1.66 -7.89 2.43
N ALA A 247 -0.60 -7.44 1.74
CA ALA A 247 -0.20 -7.99 0.45
C ALA A 247 1.27 -8.42 0.43
N SER A 248 1.56 -9.58 -0.14
CA SER A 248 2.92 -10.12 -0.31
C SER A 248 3.12 -10.73 -1.70
N GLY A 249 4.37 -11.01 -2.09
CA GLY A 249 4.69 -11.70 -3.35
C GLY A 249 4.64 -10.84 -4.62
N HIS A 250 4.47 -9.53 -4.51
CA HIS A 250 4.44 -8.63 -5.67
C HIS A 250 5.78 -8.66 -6.46
N HIS A 251 5.70 -8.80 -7.79
CA HIS A 251 6.86 -9.00 -8.69
C HIS A 251 7.88 -7.86 -8.69
N SER A 252 7.56 -6.70 -8.11
CA SER A 252 8.41 -5.50 -8.16
C SER A 252 9.72 -5.58 -7.35
N ARG A 253 9.95 -6.66 -6.59
CA ARG A 253 11.16 -6.86 -5.78
C ARG A 253 11.86 -8.16 -6.18
N SER A 254 12.87 -8.08 -7.03
CA SER A 254 13.72 -9.23 -7.38
C SER A 254 15.19 -8.93 -7.11
N ARG A 255 15.97 -10.00 -6.90
CA ARG A 255 17.43 -9.96 -6.74
C ARG A 255 18.07 -10.32 -8.06
N ASN A 256 18.95 -9.45 -8.54
CA ASN A 256 19.69 -9.67 -9.78
C ASN A 256 21.12 -10.11 -9.44
N ILE A 257 21.43 -11.38 -9.71
CA ILE A 257 22.74 -11.98 -9.40
C ILE A 257 23.31 -12.57 -10.69
N GLY A 258 24.28 -11.86 -11.28
CA GLY A 258 24.80 -12.17 -12.61
C GLY A 258 23.73 -11.90 -13.67
N ARG A 259 23.35 -12.93 -14.45
CA ARG A 259 22.30 -12.85 -15.49
C ARG A 259 20.99 -13.52 -15.08
N ARG A 260 20.80 -13.73 -13.79
CA ARG A 260 19.67 -14.48 -13.24
C ARG A 260 18.91 -13.60 -12.25
N GLU A 261 17.60 -13.64 -12.39
CA GLU A 261 16.65 -13.02 -11.47
C GLU A 261 16.20 -14.05 -10.44
N PHE A 262 16.14 -13.63 -9.18
CA PHE A 262 15.67 -14.44 -8.06
C PHE A 262 14.61 -13.68 -7.28
N SER A 263 13.53 -14.35 -6.88
CA SER A 263 12.52 -13.74 -6.01
C SER A 263 13.12 -13.20 -4.71
N HIS A 264 12.56 -12.10 -4.21
CA HIS A 264 12.88 -11.63 -2.86
C HIS A 264 12.34 -12.58 -1.77
N ILE A 265 11.24 -13.30 -2.07
CA ILE A 265 10.59 -14.27 -1.18
C ILE A 265 11.39 -15.57 -1.16
N LEU A 266 11.75 -16.02 0.05
CA LEU A 266 12.52 -17.23 0.30
C LEU A 266 11.62 -18.28 0.97
N THR A 267 11.75 -19.55 0.58
CA THR A 267 11.08 -20.61 1.33
C THR A 267 11.80 -20.82 2.65
N PRO A 268 11.10 -20.87 3.81
CA PRO A 268 11.77 -21.25 5.05
C PRO A 268 12.31 -22.67 5.01
N ARG A 269 11.69 -23.57 4.22
CA ARG A 269 12.04 -24.99 4.16
C ARG A 269 13.51 -25.21 3.75
N ASP A 270 13.98 -24.52 2.72
CA ASP A 270 15.33 -24.71 2.17
C ASP A 270 16.13 -23.41 2.00
N GLY A 271 15.54 -22.26 2.32
CA GLY A 271 16.18 -20.96 2.18
C GLY A 271 16.39 -20.51 0.73
N TRP A 272 15.78 -21.21 -0.22
CA TRP A 272 15.85 -20.90 -1.64
C TRP A 272 14.71 -19.97 -2.06
N PRO A 273 14.94 -19.05 -3.02
CA PRO A 273 13.91 -18.20 -3.59
C PRO A 273 12.80 -19.04 -4.24
N VAL A 274 11.56 -18.62 -4.02
CA VAL A 274 10.40 -19.20 -4.71
C VAL A 274 10.48 -18.84 -6.18
N VAL A 275 10.19 -19.81 -7.05
CA VAL A 275 10.04 -19.58 -8.49
C VAL A 275 8.57 -19.32 -8.76
N GLY A 276 8.24 -18.17 -9.38
CA GLY A 276 6.85 -17.82 -9.64
C GLY A 276 6.02 -17.62 -8.36
N ALA A 277 6.58 -16.91 -7.36
CA ALA A 277 5.86 -16.60 -6.13
C ALA A 277 4.52 -15.93 -6.48
N PRO A 278 3.38 -16.45 -5.97
CA PRO A 278 2.10 -15.80 -6.19
C PRO A 278 2.06 -14.49 -5.40
N ALA A 279 1.39 -13.49 -5.95
CA ALA A 279 0.91 -12.37 -5.17
C ALA A 279 -0.20 -12.88 -4.23
N ALA A 280 -0.07 -12.58 -2.95
CA ALA A 280 -1.01 -12.98 -1.92
C ALA A 280 -1.63 -11.75 -1.29
N VAL A 281 -2.95 -11.68 -1.26
CA VAL A 281 -3.73 -10.64 -0.58
C VAL A 281 -4.54 -11.31 0.50
N VAL A 282 -4.38 -10.87 1.74
CA VAL A 282 -4.99 -11.51 2.91
C VAL A 282 -5.77 -10.50 3.71
N VAL A 283 -7.02 -10.84 4.05
CA VAL A 283 -7.86 -10.09 4.99
C VAL A 283 -7.97 -10.87 6.29
N ALA A 284 -7.78 -10.21 7.43
CA ALA A 284 -7.77 -10.83 8.75
C ALA A 284 -8.32 -9.89 9.84
N PRO A 285 -8.50 -10.35 11.10
CA PRO A 285 -8.92 -9.49 12.20
C PRO A 285 -7.86 -8.43 12.59
N ASP A 286 -6.58 -8.74 12.40
CA ASP A 286 -5.44 -7.92 12.79
C ASP A 286 -4.31 -7.98 11.75
N ALA A 287 -3.47 -6.94 11.72
CA ALA A 287 -2.46 -6.78 10.69
C ALA A 287 -1.30 -7.75 10.86
N VAL A 288 -0.94 -8.13 12.09
CA VAL A 288 0.04 -9.20 12.36
C VAL A 288 -0.37 -10.51 11.69
N THR A 289 -1.65 -10.87 11.78
CA THR A 289 -2.20 -12.06 11.14
C THR A 289 -2.19 -11.94 9.62
N ALA A 290 -2.67 -10.81 9.08
CA ALA A 290 -2.69 -10.59 7.63
C ALA A 290 -1.29 -10.67 7.02
N ASP A 291 -0.30 -9.98 7.60
CA ASP A 291 1.08 -9.89 7.11
C ASP A 291 1.80 -11.26 7.15
N ALA A 292 1.69 -11.95 8.29
CA ALA A 292 2.30 -13.28 8.46
C ALA A 292 1.70 -14.33 7.52
N VAL A 293 0.38 -14.32 7.33
CA VAL A 293 -0.31 -15.25 6.43
C VAL A 293 -0.01 -14.90 4.97
N ALA A 294 -0.02 -13.63 4.58
CA ALA A 294 0.32 -13.21 3.21
C ALA A 294 1.74 -13.65 2.84
N THR A 295 2.71 -13.46 3.75
CA THR A 295 4.09 -13.92 3.56
C THR A 295 4.18 -15.45 3.47
N ALA A 296 3.43 -16.19 4.29
CA ALA A 296 3.40 -17.65 4.24
C ALA A 296 2.85 -18.19 2.91
N LEU A 297 1.83 -17.53 2.35
CA LEU A 297 1.20 -17.91 1.09
C LEU A 297 2.09 -17.60 -0.11
N ALA A 298 2.74 -16.43 -0.13
CA ALA A 298 3.71 -16.07 -1.16
C ALA A 298 4.93 -17.01 -1.20
N ALA A 299 5.19 -17.74 -0.10
CA ALA A 299 6.29 -18.67 0.05
C ALA A 299 5.98 -20.12 -0.39
N GLY A 300 4.75 -20.42 -0.85
CA GLY A 300 4.29 -21.78 -1.11
C GLY A 300 3.40 -21.93 -2.35
N GLU A 301 2.88 -23.14 -2.53
CA GLU A 301 1.96 -23.47 -3.62
C GLU A 301 0.56 -22.92 -3.33
N MET A 302 -0.10 -22.37 -4.35
CA MET A 302 -1.39 -21.69 -4.18
C MET A 302 -2.48 -22.58 -3.57
N ALA A 303 -2.63 -23.81 -4.10
CA ALA A 303 -3.67 -24.73 -3.64
C ALA A 303 -3.50 -25.13 -2.17
N GLU A 304 -2.29 -25.56 -1.78
CA GLU A 304 -2.00 -25.88 -0.38
C GLU A 304 -2.12 -24.66 0.55
N GLY A 305 -1.82 -23.48 0.03
CA GLY A 305 -1.96 -22.21 0.74
C GLY A 305 -3.41 -21.89 1.06
N ILE A 306 -4.31 -22.00 0.08
CA ILE A 306 -5.74 -21.76 0.27
C ILE A 306 -6.37 -22.81 1.18
N ASP A 307 -6.05 -24.10 1.01
CA ASP A 307 -6.51 -25.16 1.93
C ASP A 307 -6.12 -24.87 3.39
N TRP A 308 -4.93 -24.31 3.60
CA TRP A 308 -4.49 -23.89 4.93
C TRP A 308 -5.27 -22.68 5.45
N VAL A 309 -5.52 -21.67 4.60
CA VAL A 309 -6.30 -20.47 4.96
C VAL A 309 -7.73 -20.81 5.32
N ASP A 310 -8.39 -21.72 4.60
CA ASP A 310 -9.76 -22.17 4.91
C ASP A 310 -9.86 -22.85 6.28
N GLY A 311 -8.73 -23.31 6.85
CA GLY A 311 -8.63 -23.82 8.22
C GLY A 311 -8.41 -22.73 9.29
N LEU A 312 -8.24 -21.46 8.90
CA LEU A 312 -8.04 -20.34 9.82
C LEU A 312 -9.34 -19.58 10.02
N ALA A 313 -9.76 -19.44 11.28
CA ALA A 313 -10.93 -18.62 11.60
C ALA A 313 -10.69 -17.16 11.21
N GLU A 314 -11.65 -16.59 10.48
CA GLU A 314 -11.73 -15.18 10.10
C GLU A 314 -10.58 -14.65 9.24
N VAL A 315 -9.91 -15.54 8.49
CA VAL A 315 -8.87 -15.17 7.54
C VAL A 315 -9.33 -15.56 6.14
N GLU A 316 -9.27 -14.61 5.22
CA GLU A 316 -9.61 -14.82 3.82
C GLU A 316 -8.44 -14.40 2.93
N ALA A 317 -8.25 -15.06 1.80
CA ALA A 317 -7.12 -14.78 0.92
C ALA A 317 -7.49 -14.88 -0.57
N LEU A 318 -6.77 -14.09 -1.37
CA LEU A 318 -6.72 -14.16 -2.83
C LEU A 318 -5.26 -14.32 -3.25
N LEU A 319 -4.97 -15.37 -4.02
CA LEU A 319 -3.69 -15.63 -4.63
C LEU A 319 -3.77 -15.43 -6.13
N ILE A 320 -2.73 -14.81 -6.70
CA ILE A 320 -2.65 -14.51 -8.12
C ILE A 320 -1.25 -14.88 -8.59
N ASP A 321 -1.13 -15.78 -9.55
CA ASP A 321 0.18 -16.13 -10.12
C ASP A 321 0.61 -15.18 -11.24
N GLY A 322 1.82 -15.41 -11.76
CA GLY A 322 2.39 -14.59 -12.84
C GLY A 322 1.66 -14.70 -14.19
N GLU A 323 0.71 -15.63 -14.34
CA GLU A 323 -0.17 -15.74 -15.52
C GLU A 323 -1.53 -15.05 -15.27
N GLY A 324 -1.74 -14.46 -14.09
CA GLY A 324 -2.99 -13.83 -13.69
C GLY A 324 -4.05 -14.82 -13.22
N ARG A 325 -3.72 -16.11 -13.04
CA ARG A 325 -4.68 -17.10 -12.52
C ARG A 325 -4.93 -16.81 -11.05
N GLN A 326 -6.21 -16.78 -10.68
CA GLN A 326 -6.65 -16.44 -9.33
C GLN A 326 -7.12 -17.67 -8.59
N LEU A 327 -6.75 -17.80 -7.32
CA LEU A 327 -7.29 -18.78 -6.39
C LEU A 327 -7.64 -18.08 -5.07
N ALA A 328 -8.86 -18.26 -4.59
CA ALA A 328 -9.35 -17.56 -3.40
C ALA A 328 -9.88 -18.54 -2.35
N SER A 329 -9.86 -18.12 -1.08
CA SER A 329 -10.46 -18.86 0.04
C SER A 329 -11.97 -18.93 -0.09
N ALA A 330 -12.57 -19.89 0.62
CA ALA A 330 -13.98 -20.22 0.50
C ALA A 330 -14.92 -19.02 0.70
N ASN A 331 -14.63 -18.09 1.62
CA ASN A 331 -15.49 -16.93 1.89
C ASN A 331 -14.94 -15.60 1.34
N TRP A 332 -13.91 -15.61 0.50
CA TRP A 332 -13.41 -14.39 -0.14
C TRP A 332 -14.51 -13.61 -0.86
N HIS A 333 -15.43 -14.32 -1.52
CA HIS A 333 -16.56 -13.75 -2.24
C HIS A 333 -17.50 -12.91 -1.35
N ALA A 334 -17.56 -13.17 -0.04
CA ALA A 334 -18.37 -12.39 0.89
C ALA A 334 -17.77 -11.00 1.17
N LEU A 335 -16.49 -10.81 0.87
CA LEU A 335 -15.80 -9.52 0.99
C LEU A 335 -15.99 -8.65 -0.26
N LEU A 336 -16.32 -9.25 -1.41
CA LEU A 336 -16.48 -8.53 -2.66
C LEU A 336 -17.65 -7.56 -2.57
N ASP A 337 -17.43 -6.34 -3.05
CA ASP A 337 -18.53 -5.42 -3.22
C ASP A 337 -19.39 -5.83 -4.44
N ALA A 338 -20.72 -5.65 -4.35
CA ALA A 338 -21.67 -6.15 -5.35
C ALA A 338 -21.52 -5.49 -6.74
N ALA A 339 -20.62 -4.51 -6.89
CA ALA A 339 -20.39 -3.73 -8.09
C ALA A 339 -18.96 -3.90 -8.65
N GLY A 340 -18.73 -5.01 -9.37
CA GLY A 340 -17.73 -5.05 -10.44
C GLY A 340 -16.85 -6.28 -10.47
N SER A 341 -17.28 -7.29 -11.24
CA SER A 341 -16.35 -8.19 -11.93
C SER A 341 -15.58 -7.38 -12.98
N GLY A 342 -14.26 -7.32 -12.86
CA GLY A 342 -13.39 -6.65 -13.83
C GLY A 342 -13.38 -7.40 -15.16
N ASP A 343 -13.88 -6.77 -16.22
CA ASP A 343 -13.80 -7.27 -17.58
C ASP A 343 -12.57 -6.63 -18.24
N SER A 344 -11.56 -7.43 -18.55
CA SER A 344 -10.29 -6.98 -19.16
C SER A 344 -10.49 -6.73 -20.66
N ALA A 345 -10.93 -5.52 -21.02
CA ALA A 345 -10.89 -5.07 -22.41
C ALA A 345 -9.45 -4.78 -22.85
N GLU A 346 -9.10 -5.06 -24.11
CA GLU A 346 -7.81 -4.66 -24.67
C GLU A 346 -7.64 -3.13 -24.62
N PRO A 347 -6.44 -2.62 -24.27
CA PRO A 347 -6.23 -1.19 -24.14
C PRO A 347 -6.22 -0.51 -25.51
N VAL A 348 -6.90 0.62 -25.61
CA VAL A 348 -6.92 1.48 -26.80
C VAL A 348 -5.76 2.48 -26.83
N LEU A 349 -5.05 2.65 -25.70
CA LEU A 349 -3.85 3.47 -25.60
C LEU A 349 -2.86 2.83 -24.61
N ARG A 350 -1.57 2.86 -24.96
CA ARG A 350 -0.45 2.49 -24.10
C ARG A 350 0.55 3.65 -24.05
N LEU A 351 0.99 4.01 -22.86
CA LEU A 351 1.95 5.08 -22.63
C LEU A 351 3.13 4.53 -21.83
N ALA A 352 4.30 4.43 -22.45
CA ALA A 352 5.56 4.24 -21.73
C ALA A 352 6.19 5.61 -21.44
N TYR A 353 6.64 5.84 -20.22
CA TYR A 353 7.30 7.08 -19.82
C TYR A 353 8.47 6.79 -18.87
N THR A 354 9.46 7.69 -18.86
CA THR A 354 10.63 7.55 -17.98
C THR A 354 10.62 8.66 -16.94
N LEU A 355 10.88 8.34 -15.67
CA LEU A 355 11.26 9.33 -14.67
C LEU A 355 12.79 9.37 -14.60
N PRO A 356 13.43 10.50 -14.95
CA PRO A 356 14.88 10.57 -15.03
C PRO A 356 15.51 10.60 -13.64
N GLU A 357 16.73 10.04 -13.54
CA GLU A 357 17.58 10.25 -12.38
C GLU A 357 18.18 11.66 -12.44
N MET A 358 18.00 12.42 -11.37
CA MET A 358 18.40 13.83 -11.30
C MET A 358 19.57 13.97 -10.33
N ARG A 359 20.65 14.61 -10.78
CA ARG A 359 21.80 14.94 -9.91
C ARG A 359 21.49 16.21 -9.12
N VAL A 360 20.80 16.05 -7.99
CA VAL A 360 20.44 17.13 -7.06
C VAL A 360 20.98 16.83 -5.66
N ALA A 361 21.13 17.88 -4.83
CA ALA A 361 21.73 17.76 -3.50
C ALA A 361 20.87 16.93 -2.52
N GLU A 362 19.54 17.07 -2.60
CA GLU A 362 18.57 16.25 -1.88
C GLU A 362 17.58 15.67 -2.90
N PHE A 363 17.58 14.34 -3.04
CA PHE A 363 16.73 13.67 -4.01
C PHE A 363 15.37 13.32 -3.40
N HIS A 364 14.31 13.89 -3.97
CA HIS A 364 12.92 13.52 -3.69
C HIS A 364 12.29 12.95 -4.95
N SER A 365 11.57 11.83 -4.85
CA SER A 365 10.78 11.30 -5.98
C SER A 365 9.78 12.34 -6.49
N PRO A 366 9.58 12.49 -7.81
CA PRO A 366 8.66 13.49 -8.35
C PRO A 366 7.19 13.09 -8.10
N TYR A 367 6.36 14.09 -7.85
CA TYR A 367 4.90 13.99 -7.95
C TYR A 367 4.51 14.02 -9.42
N VAL A 368 3.62 13.13 -9.86
CA VAL A 368 3.28 12.97 -11.28
C VAL A 368 1.77 12.93 -11.44
N ALA A 369 1.23 13.66 -12.41
CA ALA A 369 -0.17 13.58 -12.78
C ALA A 369 -0.29 13.34 -14.29
N ILE A 370 -0.99 12.28 -14.67
CA ILE A 370 -1.24 11.91 -16.06
C ILE A 370 -2.74 11.77 -16.29
N TRP A 371 -3.29 12.50 -17.26
CA TRP A 371 -4.72 12.52 -17.53
C TRP A 371 -5.02 12.82 -19.00
N ILE A 372 -6.24 12.51 -19.43
CA ILE A 372 -6.74 12.75 -20.79
C ILE A 372 -7.85 13.81 -20.73
N SER A 373 -7.85 14.72 -21.71
CA SER A 373 -8.99 15.63 -21.96
C SER A 373 -9.53 15.53 -23.38
N ASP A 374 -10.80 15.87 -23.54
CA ASP A 374 -11.46 15.99 -24.84
C ASP A 374 -11.07 17.30 -25.57
N SER A 375 -11.54 17.47 -26.81
CA SER A 375 -11.38 18.70 -27.60
C SER A 375 -11.94 19.95 -26.91
N GLY A 376 -12.91 19.79 -26.00
CA GLY A 376 -13.46 20.83 -25.13
C GLY A 376 -12.59 21.14 -23.90
N ARG A 377 -11.41 20.52 -23.77
CA ARG A 377 -10.47 20.61 -22.62
C ARG A 377 -11.06 20.12 -21.31
N ARG A 378 -12.13 19.33 -21.33
CA ARG A 378 -12.70 18.69 -20.15
C ARG A 378 -11.91 17.42 -19.87
N ALA A 379 -11.53 17.19 -18.61
CA ALA A 379 -10.87 15.94 -18.23
C ALA A 379 -11.88 14.78 -18.38
N VAL A 380 -11.43 13.72 -19.03
CA VAL A 380 -12.24 12.54 -19.36
C VAL A 380 -11.77 11.32 -18.56
N LYS A 381 -10.45 11.17 -18.40
CA LYS A 381 -9.86 10.07 -17.66
C LYS A 381 -8.64 10.56 -16.89
N ASN A 382 -8.56 10.22 -15.60
CA ASN A 382 -7.34 10.31 -14.83
C ASN A 382 -6.60 8.97 -14.93
N LEU A 383 -5.41 8.98 -15.53
CA LEU A 383 -4.64 7.75 -15.73
C LEU A 383 -3.73 7.46 -14.54
N LEU A 384 -3.09 8.48 -13.97
CA LEU A 384 -2.16 8.30 -12.86
C LEU A 384 -2.07 9.57 -12.01
N LEU A 385 -2.01 9.40 -10.70
CA LEU A 385 -1.55 10.42 -9.78
C LEU A 385 -0.53 9.80 -8.82
N LEU A 386 0.74 10.20 -8.93
CA LEU A 386 1.80 9.88 -7.98
C LEU A 386 1.94 11.05 -7.00
N GLY A 387 1.62 10.81 -5.74
CA GLY A 387 1.48 11.81 -4.69
C GLY A 387 0.19 11.56 -3.91
N GLU A 388 0.32 10.92 -2.75
CA GLU A 388 -0.79 10.37 -1.94
C GLU A 388 -1.58 11.40 -1.14
N THR A 389 -1.21 12.69 -1.19
CA THR A 389 -1.96 13.75 -0.52
C THR A 389 -2.35 14.86 -1.46
N GLU A 390 -3.47 15.51 -1.12
CA GLU A 390 -3.88 16.79 -1.71
C GLU A 390 -2.72 17.82 -1.73
N ARG A 391 -1.90 17.87 -0.67
CA ARG A 391 -0.76 18.80 -0.61
C ARG A 391 0.18 18.60 -1.79
N TRP A 392 0.44 17.36 -2.18
CA TRP A 392 1.36 17.05 -3.27
C TRP A 392 0.70 17.05 -4.63
N ALA A 393 -0.56 16.63 -4.68
CA ALA A 393 -1.38 16.79 -5.86
C ALA A 393 -1.48 18.28 -6.28
N ARG A 394 -1.41 19.22 -5.33
CA ARG A 394 -1.32 20.68 -5.58
C ARG A 394 -0.02 21.13 -6.26
N GLU A 395 1.07 20.38 -6.11
CA GLU A 395 2.33 20.67 -6.81
C GLU A 395 2.21 20.41 -8.32
N ASN A 396 1.31 19.51 -8.72
CA ASN A 396 0.82 19.40 -10.10
C ASN A 396 -0.27 20.45 -10.36
N ARG A 397 0.14 21.72 -10.39
CA ARG A 397 -0.76 22.89 -10.35
C ARG A 397 -1.80 22.90 -11.46
N ARG A 398 -1.47 22.39 -12.66
CA ARG A 398 -2.42 22.38 -13.78
C ARG A 398 -3.45 21.28 -13.59
N TRP A 399 -3.01 20.07 -13.23
CA TRP A 399 -3.91 18.98 -12.87
C TRP A 399 -4.84 19.40 -11.73
N TRP A 400 -4.28 19.95 -10.64
CA TRP A 400 -5.03 20.40 -9.47
C TRP A 400 -6.16 21.38 -9.79
N ARG A 401 -5.88 22.38 -10.62
CA ARG A 401 -6.87 23.40 -11.02
C ARG A 401 -7.98 22.82 -11.90
N ARG A 402 -7.67 21.81 -12.71
CA ARG A 402 -8.61 21.24 -13.69
C ARG A 402 -9.45 20.11 -13.14
N VAL A 403 -8.82 19.23 -12.36
CA VAL A 403 -9.38 17.98 -11.85
C VAL A 403 -9.41 18.03 -10.32
N GLY A 404 -8.26 17.96 -9.65
CA GLY A 404 -8.16 17.67 -8.21
C GLY A 404 -8.98 18.56 -7.28
N ARG A 405 -9.11 19.86 -7.56
CA ARG A 405 -9.91 20.78 -6.73
C ARG A 405 -11.43 20.49 -6.76
N LYS A 406 -11.92 19.84 -7.82
CA LYS A 406 -13.36 19.66 -8.06
C LYS A 406 -13.91 18.36 -7.51
N ASP A 407 -13.04 17.38 -7.24
CA ASP A 407 -13.40 16.07 -6.74
C ASP A 407 -12.26 15.52 -5.87
N ALA A 408 -12.40 15.69 -4.56
CA ALA A 408 -11.41 15.23 -3.60
C ALA A 408 -11.44 13.70 -3.43
N GLN A 409 -12.58 13.04 -3.68
CA GLN A 409 -12.72 11.58 -3.57
C GLN A 409 -11.94 10.85 -4.67
N LEU A 410 -11.69 11.53 -5.80
CA LEU A 410 -10.82 11.04 -6.86
C LEU A 410 -9.38 10.81 -6.37
N LEU A 411 -8.87 11.58 -5.39
CA LEU A 411 -7.52 11.40 -4.83
C LEU A 411 -7.38 10.04 -4.15
N ASP A 412 -8.33 9.65 -3.29
CA ASP A 412 -8.30 8.38 -2.55
C ASP A 412 -8.32 7.14 -3.46
N GLY A 413 -8.91 7.26 -4.66
CA GLY A 413 -9.07 6.15 -5.60
C GLY A 413 -7.95 6.00 -6.62
N ILE A 414 -7.17 7.05 -6.90
CA ILE A 414 -6.18 7.08 -8.01
C ILE A 414 -4.77 7.46 -7.56
N ALA A 415 -4.61 8.04 -6.37
CA ALA A 415 -3.31 8.44 -5.87
C ALA A 415 -2.49 7.20 -5.47
N ARG A 416 -1.19 7.26 -5.76
CA ARG A 416 -0.20 6.22 -5.47
C ARG A 416 1.06 6.84 -4.88
N PRO A 417 1.92 6.06 -4.20
CA PRO A 417 3.19 6.57 -3.69
C PRO A 417 4.04 7.13 -4.84
N THR A 418 4.85 8.13 -4.53
CA THR A 418 5.85 8.62 -5.49
C THR A 418 6.88 7.54 -5.80
N ARG A 419 7.49 7.62 -6.98
CA ARG A 419 8.34 6.55 -7.50
C ARG A 419 9.75 7.03 -7.76
N GLN A 420 10.69 6.10 -7.60
CA GLN A 420 12.10 6.31 -7.92
C GLN A 420 12.30 6.53 -9.43
N PRO A 421 13.48 7.01 -9.88
CA PRO A 421 13.81 7.04 -11.29
C PRO A 421 13.67 5.67 -11.93
N GLY A 422 13.12 5.61 -13.14
CA GLY A 422 12.82 4.34 -13.80
C GLY A 422 11.95 4.48 -15.05
N HIS A 423 11.69 3.34 -15.68
CA HIS A 423 10.79 3.21 -16.82
C HIS A 423 9.46 2.64 -16.37
N TYR A 424 8.37 3.23 -16.86
CA TYR A 424 7.01 2.98 -16.40
C TYR A 424 6.05 2.90 -17.57
N GLU A 425 4.94 2.18 -17.40
CA GLU A 425 3.90 2.03 -18.40
C GLU A 425 2.52 2.35 -17.83
N LEU A 426 1.63 2.85 -18.68
CA LEU A 426 0.22 3.11 -18.40
C LEU A 426 -0.61 2.61 -19.57
N VAL A 427 -1.83 2.18 -19.29
CA VAL A 427 -2.80 1.80 -20.32
C VAL A 427 -4.12 2.54 -20.14
N TRP A 428 -4.88 2.66 -21.22
CA TRP A 428 -6.25 3.15 -21.19
C TRP A 428 -7.15 2.28 -22.06
N ASP A 429 -8.33 1.96 -21.54
CA ASP A 429 -9.35 1.09 -22.13
C ASP A 429 -10.39 1.84 -22.97
N GLY A 430 -10.24 3.16 -23.13
CA GLY A 430 -11.18 4.00 -23.87
C GLY A 430 -12.45 4.32 -23.07
N ARG A 431 -12.39 4.22 -21.74
CA ARG A 431 -13.50 4.58 -20.85
C ARG A 431 -13.17 5.80 -19.99
N ASP A 432 -14.18 6.59 -19.68
CA ASP A 432 -14.04 7.73 -18.75
C ASP A 432 -13.80 7.28 -17.29
N ASP A 433 -13.67 8.23 -16.37
CA ASP A 433 -13.53 7.96 -14.93
C ASP A 433 -14.75 7.23 -14.33
N PHE A 434 -15.90 7.22 -15.02
CA PHE A 434 -17.12 6.54 -14.61
C PHE A 434 -17.31 5.18 -15.31
N GLY A 435 -16.32 4.70 -16.04
CA GLY A 435 -16.35 3.41 -16.75
C GLY A 435 -17.21 3.40 -18.02
N ARG A 436 -17.63 4.58 -18.52
CA ARG A 436 -18.43 4.70 -19.75
C ARG A 436 -17.50 4.80 -20.96
N PRO A 437 -17.77 4.10 -22.07
CA PRO A 437 -16.99 4.26 -23.29
C PRO A 437 -17.00 5.71 -23.78
N VAL A 438 -15.85 6.22 -24.20
CA VAL A 438 -15.73 7.55 -24.79
C VAL A 438 -15.88 7.48 -26.31
N ALA A 439 -16.29 8.59 -26.94
CA ALA A 439 -16.48 8.63 -28.39
C ALA A 439 -15.13 8.69 -29.13
N ALA A 440 -15.08 8.20 -30.36
CA ALA A 440 -13.96 8.48 -31.26
C ALA A 440 -13.84 10.00 -31.50
N GLY A 441 -12.61 10.50 -31.67
CA GLY A 441 -12.35 11.93 -31.91
C GLY A 441 -11.03 12.43 -31.32
N ASP A 442 -10.89 13.75 -31.24
CA ASP A 442 -9.67 14.41 -30.77
C ASP A 442 -9.58 14.44 -29.25
N TYR A 443 -8.43 14.01 -28.73
CA TYR A 443 -8.08 14.02 -27.32
C TYR A 443 -6.70 14.63 -27.09
N THR A 444 -6.41 14.96 -25.84
CA THR A 444 -5.07 15.38 -25.43
C THR A 444 -4.65 14.61 -24.19
N LEU A 445 -3.52 13.92 -24.29
CA LEU A 445 -2.82 13.34 -23.16
C LEU A 445 -1.96 14.41 -22.47
N HIS A 446 -2.04 14.46 -21.16
CA HIS A 446 -1.31 15.40 -20.33
C HIS A 446 -0.40 14.64 -19.37
N LEU A 447 0.85 15.07 -19.27
CA LEU A 447 1.78 14.59 -18.25
C LEU A 447 2.34 15.81 -17.52
N GLU A 448 2.14 15.88 -16.21
CA GLU A 448 2.73 16.90 -15.34
C GLU A 448 3.58 16.19 -14.29
N ALA A 449 4.83 16.64 -14.09
CA ALA A 449 5.70 16.14 -13.05
C ALA A 449 6.31 17.32 -12.29
N SER A 450 6.28 17.28 -10.97
CA SER A 450 6.81 18.32 -10.08
C SER A 450 7.59 17.66 -8.95
N ARG A 451 8.73 18.22 -8.58
CA ARG A 451 9.58 17.70 -7.50
C ARG A 451 9.67 18.69 -6.34
N GLU A 452 9.66 18.19 -5.11
CA GLU A 452 9.89 19.03 -3.93
C GLU A 452 11.28 19.67 -4.02
N ALA A 453 11.32 21.01 -3.92
CA ALA A 453 12.53 21.83 -4.12
C ALA A 453 13.26 21.59 -5.47
N GLY A 454 12.59 21.01 -6.47
CA GLY A 454 13.14 20.69 -7.78
C GLY A 454 12.40 21.37 -8.95
N GLY A 455 12.49 20.77 -10.14
CA GLY A 455 11.85 21.26 -11.35
C GLY A 455 10.35 20.94 -11.42
N SER A 456 9.68 21.55 -12.38
CA SER A 456 8.34 21.16 -12.80
C SER A 456 8.28 21.13 -14.32
N THR A 457 7.71 20.06 -14.87
CA THR A 457 7.59 19.82 -16.30
C THR A 457 6.14 19.50 -16.64
N TYR A 458 5.67 20.04 -17.76
CA TYR A 458 4.34 19.77 -18.27
C TYR A 458 4.38 19.52 -19.77
N ARG A 459 3.86 18.36 -20.17
CA ARG A 459 3.77 17.90 -21.55
C ARG A 459 2.31 17.74 -21.95
N GLN A 460 2.00 18.17 -23.18
CA GLN A 460 0.71 17.94 -23.83
C GLN A 460 0.97 17.21 -25.13
N ILE A 461 0.26 16.11 -25.35
CA ILE A 461 0.38 15.29 -26.55
C ILE A 461 -1.03 15.13 -27.12
N PRO A 462 -1.36 15.82 -28.23
CA PRO A 462 -2.63 15.61 -28.91
C PRO A 462 -2.64 14.24 -29.59
N PHE A 463 -3.81 13.61 -29.63
CA PHE A 463 -4.01 12.36 -30.34
C PHE A 463 -5.46 12.17 -30.79
N VAL A 464 -5.69 11.27 -31.76
CA VAL A 464 -7.02 10.93 -32.26
C VAL A 464 -7.37 9.51 -31.83
N LEU A 465 -8.52 9.33 -31.19
CA LEU A 465 -9.03 8.01 -30.82
C LEU A 465 -9.94 7.48 -31.93
N GLY A 466 -9.67 6.27 -32.41
CA GLY A 466 -10.50 5.57 -33.39
C GLY A 466 -10.16 5.86 -34.86
N ASP A 467 -9.08 6.60 -35.13
CA ASP A 467 -8.59 6.87 -36.49
C ASP A 467 -7.15 6.39 -36.64
N GLY A 468 -6.94 5.26 -37.33
CA GLY A 468 -5.62 4.67 -37.53
C GLY A 468 -4.90 4.22 -36.25
N ALA A 469 -3.93 3.32 -36.37
CA ALA A 469 -3.02 3.05 -35.26
C ALA A 469 -1.90 4.11 -35.31
N ASP A 470 -1.64 4.74 -34.17
CA ASP A 470 -0.59 5.75 -34.02
C ASP A 470 0.48 5.25 -33.06
N ASP A 471 1.73 5.56 -33.39
CA ASP A 471 2.91 5.21 -32.60
C ASP A 471 3.89 6.39 -32.61
N MET A 472 4.11 7.01 -31.45
CA MET A 472 4.80 8.28 -31.31
C MET A 472 5.87 8.23 -30.22
N GLU A 473 7.08 8.71 -30.51
CA GLU A 473 8.17 8.85 -29.54
C GLU A 473 8.52 10.33 -29.31
N PHE A 474 8.70 10.72 -28.04
CA PHE A 474 9.06 12.08 -27.64
C PHE A 474 10.35 12.09 -26.83
N ALA A 475 11.22 13.05 -27.15
CA ALA A 475 12.49 13.24 -26.46
C ALA A 475 12.30 13.66 -24.98
N PRO A 476 13.26 13.34 -24.09
CA PRO A 476 13.26 13.77 -22.70
C PRO A 476 13.17 15.29 -22.52
N GLU A 477 12.44 15.74 -21.51
CA GLU A 477 12.30 17.15 -21.15
C GLU A 477 12.14 17.31 -19.63
N GLY A 478 13.13 17.92 -18.97
CA GLY A 478 13.04 18.25 -17.54
C GLY A 478 12.82 17.03 -16.62
N GLU A 479 11.74 17.07 -15.83
CA GLU A 479 11.34 16.02 -14.88
C GLU A 479 10.63 14.84 -15.56
N ILE A 480 10.37 14.91 -16.87
CA ILE A 480 9.77 13.82 -17.65
C ILE A 480 10.78 13.36 -18.69
N GLY A 481 11.19 12.11 -18.60
CA GLY A 481 12.12 11.48 -19.54
C GLY A 481 11.46 11.17 -20.88
N ARG A 482 12.01 10.19 -21.60
CA ARG A 482 11.47 9.75 -22.89
C ARG A 482 10.03 9.25 -22.72
N ILE A 483 9.18 9.58 -23.69
CA ILE A 483 7.79 9.11 -23.76
C ILE A 483 7.62 8.33 -25.06
N HIS A 484 6.91 7.21 -24.98
CA HIS A 484 6.46 6.44 -26.12
C HIS A 484 4.95 6.21 -25.96
N LEU A 485 4.17 6.69 -26.92
CA LEU A 485 2.71 6.64 -26.92
C LEU A 485 2.24 5.80 -28.11
N TRP A 486 1.50 4.75 -27.82
CA TRP A 486 0.84 3.91 -28.80
C TRP A 486 -0.67 4.00 -28.65
N ILE A 487 -1.38 4.07 -29.77
CA ILE A 487 -2.84 4.17 -29.83
C ILE A 487 -3.36 3.11 -30.79
N ALA A 488 -4.39 2.39 -30.35
CA ALA A 488 -5.02 1.36 -31.16
C ALA A 488 -5.80 1.99 -32.32
N GLY A 489 -5.72 1.37 -33.50
CA GLY A 489 -6.60 1.68 -34.61
C GLY A 489 -8.06 1.32 -34.33
N GLY A 490 -8.99 2.09 -34.89
CA GLY A 490 -10.41 1.75 -34.85
C GLY A 490 -10.68 0.37 -35.47
N ARG A 491 -11.57 -0.41 -34.86
CA ARG A 491 -12.10 -1.64 -35.47
C ARG A 491 -13.15 -1.34 -36.53
#